data_AF-A0A553HN14-F1
#
_entry.id   AF-A0A553HN14-F1
#
_cell.length_a   1.000
_cell.length_b   1.000
_cell.length_c   1.000
_cell.angle_alpha   90.00
_cell.angle_beta   90.00
_cell.angle_gamma   90.00
#
_symmetry.space_group_name_H-M   'P 1'
#
loop_
_entity.id
_entity.type
_entity.pdbx_description
1 polymer ?
#
loop_
_entity_poly.entity_id
_entity_poly.type
_entity_poly.pdbx_seq_one_letter_code
_entity_poly.pdbx_strand_id
1 'polypeptide(L)'
;MISQQSVVPKLPTIFEDQPLFKPIKEKPAEAKRFVRSIFEQKLYHLSLVAAELTPLFGFGPGSNHDVNARSRSQALFVSPVMQDPFGEFATLYLNGDWSLPIARWDPTITLTKKQVAEKAWVEWSLPITSRNSTNATEKQAKQKAWISIPDRADADEFYARFLIRALQRLRCPENPDIMLDWLRRANDEDACWVLFHALMYLQLEVMHFNKTHAPFRNLVSHYVNKMPGTECFLDYVCNLMALRRLEKLRSQSGSSEQSTISYIATSIE
;
A
#
# COMPACT_ATOMS: atom_id res chain seq x y z
N MET A 1 -53.32 -39.63 13.80
CA MET A 1 -52.61 -38.34 13.98
C MET A 1 -51.14 -38.58 13.68
N ILE A 2 -50.66 -38.17 12.51
CA ILE A 2 -49.26 -38.35 12.09
C ILE A 2 -48.56 -37.02 12.35
N SER A 3 -47.60 -37.03 13.27
CA SER A 3 -46.78 -35.86 13.62
C SER A 3 -45.70 -35.70 12.54
N GLN A 4 -45.82 -34.65 11.71
CA GLN A 4 -44.77 -34.28 10.78
C GLN A 4 -43.68 -33.51 11.54
N GLN A 5 -42.56 -34.16 11.80
CA GLN A 5 -41.34 -33.47 12.23
C GLN A 5 -40.77 -32.70 11.04
N SER A 6 -40.80 -31.38 11.16
CA SER A 6 -40.11 -30.45 10.27
C SER A 6 -38.60 -30.66 10.40
N VAL A 7 -38.02 -31.39 9.44
CA VAL A 7 -36.57 -31.47 9.27
C VAL A 7 -36.15 -30.19 8.57
N VAL A 8 -35.75 -29.19 9.34
CA VAL A 8 -35.07 -28.01 8.79
C VAL A 8 -33.74 -28.50 8.19
N PRO A 9 -33.51 -28.37 6.87
CA PRO A 9 -32.23 -28.73 6.30
C PRO A 9 -31.17 -27.78 6.86
N LYS A 10 -30.24 -28.30 7.66
CA LYS A 10 -29.01 -27.58 8.01
C LYS A 10 -28.32 -27.22 6.70
N LEU A 11 -28.23 -25.92 6.40
CA LEU A 11 -27.38 -25.43 5.33
C LEU A 11 -25.98 -26.04 5.53
N PRO A 12 -25.36 -26.63 4.49
CA PRO A 12 -23.99 -27.09 4.60
C PRO A 12 -23.10 -25.92 5.01
N THR A 13 -22.33 -26.11 6.07
CA THR A 13 -21.27 -25.20 6.52
C THR A 13 -20.14 -25.24 5.48
N ILE A 14 -20.31 -24.61 4.32
CA ILE A 14 -19.38 -24.66 3.17
C ILE A 14 -18.03 -23.97 3.45
N PHE A 15 -17.81 -23.42 4.64
CA PHE A 15 -16.64 -22.58 4.93
C PHE A 15 -15.63 -23.13 5.94
N GLU A 16 -15.76 -24.38 6.41
CA GLU A 16 -14.85 -24.92 7.44
C GLU A 16 -13.46 -25.36 6.92
N ASP A 17 -13.28 -25.53 5.61
CA ASP A 17 -11.98 -25.92 5.01
C ASP A 17 -11.39 -24.80 4.14
N GLN A 18 -11.41 -23.55 4.60
CA GLN A 18 -10.68 -22.51 3.85
C GLN A 18 -9.17 -22.78 3.91
N PRO A 19 -8.46 -22.70 2.76
CA PRO A 19 -7.02 -22.91 2.71
C PRO A 19 -6.34 -21.96 3.70
N LEU A 20 -5.47 -22.55 4.51
CA LEU A 20 -4.73 -21.92 5.58
C LEU A 20 -3.85 -20.80 5.00
N PHE A 21 -4.44 -19.61 4.88
CA PHE A 21 -3.74 -18.39 4.52
C PHE A 21 -2.62 -18.17 5.55
N LYS A 22 -1.37 -18.36 5.09
CA LYS A 22 -0.19 -18.35 5.98
C LYS A 22 1.00 -17.74 5.24
N PRO A 23 1.16 -16.41 5.28
CA PRO A 23 2.31 -15.76 4.67
C PRO A 23 3.63 -16.23 5.28
N ILE A 24 4.68 -16.33 4.45
CA ILE A 24 6.04 -16.71 4.85
C ILE A 24 6.77 -15.47 5.37
N LYS A 25 6.75 -15.28 6.69
CA LYS A 25 7.26 -14.06 7.36
C LYS A 25 8.72 -14.14 7.76
N GLU A 26 9.32 -15.33 7.68
CA GLU A 26 10.68 -15.62 8.13
C GLU A 26 11.75 -14.96 7.25
N LYS A 27 11.36 -14.45 6.07
CA LYS A 27 12.28 -13.93 5.06
C LYS A 27 11.83 -12.59 4.46
N PRO A 28 11.71 -11.51 5.26
CA PRO A 28 11.23 -10.22 4.78
C PRO A 28 12.12 -9.60 3.69
N ALA A 29 13.42 -9.88 3.70
CA ALA A 29 14.33 -9.44 2.65
C ALA A 29 14.05 -10.09 1.29
N GLU A 30 13.70 -11.39 1.27
CA GLU A 30 13.32 -12.10 0.04
C GLU A 30 11.98 -11.59 -0.47
N ALA A 31 10.99 -11.39 0.41
CA ALA A 31 9.70 -10.79 0.07
C ALA A 31 9.85 -9.38 -0.54
N LYS A 32 10.74 -8.55 0.03
CA LYS A 32 11.09 -7.23 -0.53
C LYS A 32 11.66 -7.32 -1.95
N ARG A 33 12.55 -8.28 -2.20
CA ARG A 33 13.09 -8.53 -3.55
C ARG A 33 12.01 -9.00 -4.51
N PHE A 34 11.12 -9.87 -4.05
CA PHE A 34 9.99 -10.37 -4.83
C PHE A 34 9.07 -9.24 -5.32
N VAL A 35 8.64 -8.33 -4.42
CA VAL A 35 7.81 -7.19 -4.82
C VAL A 35 8.53 -6.27 -5.80
N ARG A 36 9.84 -6.02 -5.60
CA ARG A 36 10.64 -5.24 -6.56
C ARG A 36 10.69 -5.89 -7.94
N SER A 37 10.83 -7.21 -8.00
CA SER A 37 10.84 -7.93 -9.27
C SER A 37 9.51 -7.80 -10.03
N ILE A 38 8.38 -7.78 -9.32
CA ILE A 38 7.05 -7.54 -9.93
C ILE A 38 6.97 -6.12 -10.47
N PHE A 39 7.41 -5.13 -9.70
CA PHE A 39 7.47 -3.75 -10.16
C PHE A 39 8.36 -3.58 -11.41
N GLU A 40 9.51 -4.27 -11.46
CA GLU A 40 10.44 -4.22 -12.60
C GLU A 40 9.88 -4.84 -13.89
N GLN A 41 8.89 -5.75 -13.79
CA GLN A 41 8.17 -6.29 -14.95
C GLN A 41 7.28 -5.25 -15.66
N LYS A 42 7.08 -4.06 -15.07
CA LYS A 42 6.27 -2.97 -15.63
C LYS A 42 4.83 -3.40 -15.94
N LEU A 43 4.22 -4.15 -15.05
CA LEU A 43 2.80 -4.49 -15.14
C LEU A 43 1.97 -3.22 -14.88
N TYR A 44 1.21 -2.78 -15.88
CA TYR A 44 0.45 -1.52 -15.81
C TYR A 44 -0.91 -1.65 -15.12
N HIS A 45 -1.37 -2.89 -14.87
CA HIS A 45 -2.69 -3.14 -14.27
C HIS A 45 -2.55 -3.69 -12.86
N LEU A 46 -3.13 -2.99 -11.87
CA LEU A 46 -3.16 -3.40 -10.46
C LEU A 46 -3.75 -4.82 -10.28
N SER A 47 -4.69 -5.22 -11.15
CA SER A 47 -5.27 -6.57 -11.10
C SER A 47 -4.28 -7.68 -11.45
N LEU A 48 -3.32 -7.41 -12.36
CA LEU A 48 -2.24 -8.35 -12.70
C LEU A 48 -1.18 -8.36 -11.60
N VAL A 49 -0.83 -7.19 -11.06
CA VAL A 49 0.08 -7.08 -9.93
C VAL A 49 -0.43 -7.84 -8.72
N ALA A 50 -1.71 -7.68 -8.39
CA ALA A 50 -2.35 -8.39 -7.29
C ALA A 50 -2.28 -9.92 -7.49
N ALA A 51 -2.46 -10.40 -8.72
CA ALA A 51 -2.28 -11.81 -9.05
C ALA A 51 -0.83 -12.27 -8.81
N GLU A 52 0.17 -11.48 -9.22
CA GLU A 52 1.58 -11.83 -8.98
C GLU A 52 1.98 -11.74 -7.51
N LEU A 53 1.34 -10.87 -6.72
CA LEU A 53 1.54 -10.79 -5.26
C LEU A 53 0.85 -11.92 -4.48
N THR A 54 -0.06 -12.65 -5.12
CA THR A 54 -0.88 -13.68 -4.47
C THR A 54 -0.03 -14.73 -3.71
N PRO A 55 1.08 -15.28 -4.25
CA PRO A 55 1.91 -16.22 -3.51
C PRO A 55 2.50 -15.62 -2.24
N LEU A 56 2.92 -14.36 -2.30
CA LEU A 56 3.50 -13.63 -1.17
C LEU A 56 2.47 -13.35 -0.07
N PHE A 57 1.20 -13.21 -0.43
CA PHE A 57 0.13 -13.03 0.53
C PHE A 57 -0.13 -14.28 1.37
N GLY A 58 0.39 -15.45 0.99
CA GLY A 58 0.23 -16.67 1.81
C GLY A 58 -0.83 -17.62 1.28
N PHE A 59 -1.20 -17.47 0.00
CA PHE A 59 -2.00 -18.46 -0.74
C PHE A 59 -1.14 -19.63 -1.29
N GLY A 60 0.17 -19.60 -1.07
CA GLY A 60 1.10 -20.66 -1.41
C GLY A 60 1.79 -20.47 -2.78
N PRO A 61 2.82 -21.27 -3.09
CA PRO A 61 3.50 -21.23 -4.38
C PRO A 61 2.54 -21.57 -5.54
N GLY A 62 2.64 -20.84 -6.66
CA GLY A 62 1.81 -21.06 -7.86
C GLY A 62 0.37 -20.55 -7.76
N SER A 63 -0.01 -19.92 -6.64
CA SER A 63 -1.35 -19.35 -6.44
C SER A 63 -1.66 -18.17 -7.36
N ASN A 64 -0.68 -17.59 -8.05
CA ASN A 64 -0.88 -16.60 -9.11
C ASN A 64 -1.62 -17.19 -10.34
N HIS A 65 -1.77 -18.51 -10.42
CA HIS A 65 -2.61 -19.18 -11.42
C HIS A 65 -3.99 -19.62 -10.88
N ASP A 66 -4.20 -19.57 -9.56
CA ASP A 66 -5.46 -19.94 -8.92
C ASP A 66 -6.46 -18.78 -9.02
N VAL A 67 -7.62 -19.02 -9.63
CA VAL A 67 -8.65 -17.99 -9.87
C VAL A 67 -9.17 -17.38 -8.57
N ASN A 68 -9.36 -18.18 -7.53
CA ASN A 68 -9.87 -17.73 -6.24
C ASN A 68 -8.84 -16.91 -5.49
N ALA A 69 -7.58 -17.37 -5.46
CA ALA A 69 -6.49 -16.66 -4.78
C ALA A 69 -6.20 -15.31 -5.46
N ARG A 70 -6.22 -15.27 -6.80
CA ARG A 70 -6.10 -14.01 -7.57
C ARG A 70 -7.26 -13.07 -7.29
N SER A 71 -8.50 -13.56 -7.33
CA SER A 71 -9.69 -12.75 -7.05
C SER A 71 -9.63 -12.12 -5.66
N ARG A 72 -9.23 -12.90 -4.64
CA ARG A 72 -9.02 -12.40 -3.27
C ARG A 72 -7.92 -11.35 -3.18
N SER A 73 -6.80 -11.55 -3.88
CA SER A 73 -5.70 -10.59 -3.88
C SER A 73 -6.06 -9.31 -4.62
N GLN A 74 -6.82 -9.41 -5.72
CA GLN A 74 -7.35 -8.25 -6.45
C GLN A 74 -8.32 -7.44 -5.61
N ALA A 75 -9.18 -8.11 -4.83
CA ALA A 75 -10.11 -7.48 -3.89
C ALA A 75 -9.41 -6.47 -2.98
N LEU A 76 -8.17 -6.73 -2.57
CA LEU A 76 -7.37 -5.83 -1.73
C LEU A 76 -7.22 -4.43 -2.34
N PHE A 77 -7.06 -4.33 -3.65
CA PHE A 77 -6.78 -3.07 -4.36
C PHE A 77 -8.04 -2.39 -4.89
N VAL A 78 -9.14 -3.12 -5.06
CA VAL A 78 -10.41 -2.59 -5.59
C VAL A 78 -11.46 -2.33 -4.51
N SER A 79 -11.28 -2.89 -3.31
CA SER A 79 -12.25 -2.73 -2.22
C SER A 79 -12.31 -1.27 -1.75
N PRO A 80 -13.52 -0.68 -1.64
CA PRO A 80 -13.71 0.65 -1.05
C PRO A 80 -13.15 0.77 0.37
N VAL A 81 -13.16 -0.34 1.14
CA VAL A 81 -12.61 -0.38 2.51
C VAL A 81 -11.12 -0.06 2.53
N MET A 82 -10.41 -0.38 1.45
CA MET A 82 -8.96 -0.23 1.31
C MET A 82 -8.55 0.98 0.45
N GLN A 83 -9.40 1.43 -0.46
CA GLN A 83 -9.15 2.62 -1.28
C GLN A 83 -8.87 3.86 -0.43
N ASP A 84 -9.70 4.12 0.58
CA ASP A 84 -9.56 5.23 1.51
C ASP A 84 -8.17 5.25 2.21
N PRO A 85 -7.76 4.18 2.93
CA PRO A 85 -6.40 4.09 3.47
C PRO A 85 -5.31 4.32 2.43
N PHE A 86 -5.41 3.68 1.26
CA PHE A 86 -4.36 3.75 0.24
C PHE A 86 -4.23 5.16 -0.34
N GLY A 87 -5.35 5.83 -0.60
CA GLY A 87 -5.38 7.22 -1.04
C GLY A 87 -4.76 8.16 -0.02
N GLU A 88 -5.02 7.93 1.27
CA GLU A 88 -4.40 8.70 2.34
C GLU A 88 -2.88 8.49 2.41
N PHE A 89 -2.42 7.24 2.36
CA PHE A 89 -0.98 6.93 2.34
C PHE A 89 -0.29 7.61 1.15
N ALA A 90 -0.88 7.53 -0.04
CA ALA A 90 -0.37 8.20 -1.23
C ALA A 90 -0.33 9.73 -1.06
N THR A 91 -1.38 10.32 -0.51
CA THR A 91 -1.51 11.78 -0.37
C THR A 91 -0.61 12.35 0.71
N LEU A 92 -0.45 11.67 1.84
CA LEU A 92 0.28 12.20 2.99
C LEU A 92 1.78 11.88 2.93
N TYR A 93 2.10 10.63 2.62
CA TYR A 93 3.47 10.14 2.65
C TYR A 93 4.16 10.30 1.30
N LEU A 94 3.52 9.87 0.21
CA LEU A 94 4.16 9.77 -1.11
C LEU A 94 4.09 11.05 -1.95
N ASN A 95 3.24 12.01 -1.58
CA ASN A 95 2.90 13.14 -2.44
C ASN A 95 4.12 13.98 -2.87
N GLY A 96 4.38 13.96 -4.18
CA GLY A 96 5.45 14.69 -4.84
C GLY A 96 6.85 14.13 -4.59
N ASP A 97 7.00 13.13 -3.72
CA ASP A 97 8.29 12.57 -3.34
C ASP A 97 8.59 11.28 -4.12
N TRP A 98 9.81 11.18 -4.65
CA TRP A 98 10.28 10.02 -5.42
C TRP A 98 11.53 9.37 -4.84
N SER A 99 11.97 9.81 -3.66
CA SER A 99 13.22 9.34 -3.04
C SER A 99 13.05 8.85 -1.60
N LEU A 100 11.81 8.62 -1.18
CA LEU A 100 11.49 8.12 0.16
C LEU A 100 12.09 6.72 0.40
N PRO A 101 12.57 6.45 1.62
CA PRO A 101 12.98 5.11 2.00
C PRO A 101 11.78 4.16 1.96
N ILE A 102 12.03 2.90 1.62
CA ILE A 102 11.06 1.82 1.82
C ILE A 102 11.20 1.32 3.26
N ALA A 103 10.08 1.19 3.96
CA ALA A 103 10.05 0.68 5.32
C ALA A 103 10.66 -0.73 5.45
N ARG A 104 10.99 -1.08 6.69
CA ARG A 104 11.53 -2.37 7.10
C ARG A 104 10.47 -3.10 7.89
N TRP A 105 10.29 -4.39 7.58
CA TRP A 105 9.26 -5.21 8.21
C TRP A 105 9.36 -5.24 9.74
N ASP A 106 10.51 -5.65 10.30
CA ASP A 106 10.64 -5.87 11.75
C ASP A 106 10.42 -4.60 12.60
N PRO A 107 11.01 -3.44 12.26
CA PRO A 107 10.73 -2.19 12.97
C PRO A 107 9.28 -1.75 12.84
N THR A 108 8.71 -1.81 11.63
CA THR A 108 7.32 -1.44 11.39
C THR A 108 6.37 -2.31 12.21
N ILE A 109 6.49 -3.63 12.15
CA ILE A 109 5.58 -4.52 12.88
C ILE A 109 5.75 -4.40 14.40
N THR A 110 6.96 -4.09 14.87
CA THR A 110 7.21 -3.78 16.30
C THR A 110 6.49 -2.52 16.73
N LEU A 111 6.57 -1.44 15.93
CA LEU A 111 5.84 -0.19 16.18
C LEU A 111 4.34 -0.43 16.16
N THR A 112 3.84 -1.16 15.16
CA THR A 112 2.43 -1.55 15.06
C THR A 112 2.00 -2.32 16.31
N LYS A 113 2.69 -3.36 16.73
CA LYS A 113 2.32 -4.13 17.93
C LYS A 113 2.34 -3.28 19.21
N LYS A 114 3.41 -2.50 19.39
CA LYS A 114 3.58 -1.62 20.56
C LYS A 114 2.42 -0.66 20.67
N GLN A 115 2.17 0.08 19.60
CA GLN A 115 1.11 1.05 19.61
C GLN A 115 -0.21 0.29 19.90
N VAL A 116 -0.52 -0.91 19.32
CA VAL A 116 -1.83 -1.60 19.49
C VAL A 116 -2.09 -1.83 20.97
N ALA A 117 -1.07 -2.34 21.66
CA ALA A 117 -1.11 -2.62 23.09
C ALA A 117 -1.36 -1.35 23.93
N GLU A 118 -0.78 -0.22 23.54
CA GLU A 118 -0.93 1.07 24.22
C GLU A 118 -2.30 1.74 23.99
N LYS A 119 -3.19 1.15 23.16
CA LYS A 119 -4.49 1.73 22.76
C LYS A 119 -4.40 3.16 22.17
N ALA A 120 -3.20 3.60 21.82
CA ALA A 120 -2.95 4.93 21.24
C ALA A 120 -3.74 5.16 19.94
N TRP A 121 -4.09 4.09 19.22
CA TRP A 121 -4.83 4.02 17.94
C TRP A 121 -6.11 4.83 17.90
N VAL A 122 -6.80 5.02 19.03
CA VAL A 122 -8.07 5.78 19.06
C VAL A 122 -7.85 7.26 18.73
N GLU A 123 -6.69 7.81 19.11
CA GLU A 123 -6.34 9.21 18.84
C GLU A 123 -5.86 9.41 17.39
N TRP A 124 -5.28 8.36 16.79
CA TRP A 124 -4.71 8.38 15.45
C TRP A 124 -5.65 7.85 14.36
N SER A 125 -6.86 7.37 14.69
CA SER A 125 -7.78 6.72 13.75
C SER A 125 -8.87 7.63 13.17
N LEU A 126 -8.86 8.92 13.50
CA LEU A 126 -9.90 9.84 13.03
C LEU A 126 -9.72 10.14 11.53
N PRO A 127 -10.75 9.91 10.70
CA PRO A 127 -10.75 10.31 9.30
C PRO A 127 -10.51 11.82 9.16
N ILE A 128 -9.67 12.24 8.22
CA ILE A 128 -9.51 13.66 7.85
C ILE A 128 -10.85 14.24 7.33
N THR A 129 -11.75 13.39 6.86
CA THR A 129 -13.09 13.75 6.36
C THR A 129 -14.07 14.20 7.44
N SER A 130 -13.74 14.19 8.73
CA SER A 130 -14.50 14.95 9.74
C SER A 130 -14.22 16.47 9.65
N ARG A 131 -14.29 17.05 8.44
CA ARG A 131 -14.15 18.49 8.18
C ARG A 131 -15.34 19.32 8.65
N ASN A 132 -16.41 18.68 9.11
CA ASN A 132 -17.65 19.33 9.56
C ASN A 132 -17.82 19.35 11.10
N SER A 133 -16.74 19.37 11.89
CA SER A 133 -16.87 19.75 13.31
C SER A 133 -16.96 21.28 13.40
N THR A 134 -18.06 21.78 13.95
CA THR A 134 -18.37 23.21 14.15
C THR A 134 -17.53 23.87 15.24
N ASN A 135 -16.68 23.12 15.94
CA ASN A 135 -15.99 23.60 17.12
C ASN A 135 -14.50 23.87 16.83
N ALA A 136 -14.16 25.15 16.71
CA ALA A 136 -12.81 25.64 16.36
C ALA A 136 -11.68 25.12 17.28
N THR A 137 -12.00 24.84 18.55
CA THR A 137 -11.07 24.31 19.56
C THR A 137 -10.71 22.84 19.31
N GLU A 138 -11.67 22.04 18.85
CA GLU A 138 -11.47 20.63 18.50
C GLU A 138 -10.67 20.50 17.20
N LYS A 139 -10.90 21.42 16.26
CA LYS A 139 -10.12 21.56 15.02
C LYS A 139 -8.65 21.85 15.32
N GLN A 140 -8.35 22.78 16.23
CA GLN A 140 -6.98 23.06 16.65
C GLN A 140 -6.33 21.90 17.42
N ALA A 141 -7.04 21.20 18.30
CA ALA A 141 -6.48 20.06 19.04
C ALA A 141 -6.14 18.88 18.11
N LYS A 142 -7.06 18.52 17.20
CA LYS A 142 -6.81 17.51 16.16
C LYS A 142 -5.65 17.94 15.27
N GLN A 143 -5.67 19.17 14.76
CA GLN A 143 -4.61 19.70 13.91
C GLN A 143 -3.25 19.75 14.62
N LYS A 144 -3.20 19.96 15.95
CA LYS A 144 -1.98 19.97 16.77
C LYS A 144 -1.44 18.56 17.05
N ALA A 145 -2.30 17.55 17.20
CA ALA A 145 -1.88 16.14 17.22
C ALA A 145 -1.30 15.71 15.85
N TRP A 146 -1.92 16.17 14.76
CA TRP A 146 -1.45 15.96 13.38
C TRP A 146 -0.17 16.71 13.02
N ILE A 147 0.18 17.82 13.70
CA ILE A 147 1.42 18.57 13.45
C ILE A 147 2.68 17.81 13.91
N SER A 148 2.54 16.71 14.65
CA SER A 148 3.61 15.71 14.83
C SER A 148 3.61 14.67 13.69
N ILE A 149 3.57 15.14 12.45
CA ILE A 149 3.93 14.30 11.30
C ILE A 149 5.37 13.84 11.59
N PRO A 150 5.66 12.53 11.57
CA PRO A 150 7.02 12.04 11.68
C PRO A 150 7.83 12.77 10.63
N ASP A 151 9.11 12.98 10.90
CA ASP A 151 10.00 13.35 9.81
C ASP A 151 9.71 12.38 8.64
N ARG A 152 9.48 12.92 7.44
CA ARG A 152 9.21 12.10 6.23
C ARG A 152 10.33 11.07 6.00
N ALA A 153 11.47 11.26 6.65
CA ALA A 153 12.57 10.30 6.76
C ALA A 153 12.20 8.96 7.44
N ASP A 154 11.23 8.91 8.35
CA ASP A 154 10.88 7.66 9.07
C ASP A 154 9.75 6.88 8.37
N ALA A 155 10.14 6.10 7.36
CA ALA A 155 9.21 5.21 6.64
C ALA A 155 8.54 4.18 7.57
N ASP A 156 9.25 3.71 8.60
CA ASP A 156 8.79 2.60 9.43
C ASP A 156 7.56 3.04 10.25
N GLU A 157 7.56 4.28 10.75
CA GLU A 157 6.44 4.88 11.47
C GLU A 157 5.22 5.16 10.57
N PHE A 158 5.44 5.66 9.34
CA PHE A 158 4.35 5.90 8.39
C PHE A 158 3.64 4.60 7.98
N TYR A 159 4.40 3.54 7.71
CA TYR A 159 3.82 2.22 7.44
C TYR A 159 3.07 1.71 8.67
N ALA A 160 3.67 1.80 9.85
CA ALA A 160 3.04 1.33 11.07
C ALA A 160 1.67 1.99 11.26
N ARG A 161 1.60 3.33 11.12
CA ARG A 161 0.38 4.15 11.17
C ARG A 161 -0.67 3.76 10.13
N PHE A 162 -0.26 3.45 8.91
CA PHE A 162 -1.20 2.95 7.91
C PHE A 162 -1.78 1.59 8.33
N LEU A 163 -0.93 0.65 8.76
CA LEU A 163 -1.36 -0.71 9.10
C LEU A 163 -2.43 -0.69 10.19
N ILE A 164 -2.32 0.23 11.15
CA ILE A 164 -3.35 0.56 12.15
C ILE A 164 -4.71 0.78 11.53
N ARG A 165 -4.77 1.77 10.65
CA ARG A 165 -6.02 2.25 10.10
C ARG A 165 -6.63 1.22 9.18
N ALA A 166 -5.81 0.55 8.39
CA ALA A 166 -6.26 -0.55 7.55
C ALA A 166 -6.85 -1.69 8.40
N LEU A 167 -6.15 -2.12 9.46
CA LEU A 167 -6.68 -3.14 10.38
C LEU A 167 -8.00 -2.69 11.03
N GLN A 168 -8.09 -1.46 11.52
CA GLN A 168 -9.33 -0.94 12.10
C GLN A 168 -10.49 -0.94 11.11
N ARG A 169 -10.28 -0.45 9.88
CA ARG A 169 -11.30 -0.47 8.82
C ARG A 169 -11.72 -1.90 8.46
N LEU A 170 -10.78 -2.85 8.46
CA LEU A 170 -11.08 -4.27 8.20
C LEU A 170 -11.93 -4.90 9.32
N ARG A 171 -11.66 -4.55 10.59
CA ARG A 171 -12.31 -5.14 11.78
C ARG A 171 -13.62 -4.47 12.16
N CYS A 172 -13.76 -3.17 11.92
CA CYS A 172 -14.96 -2.39 12.19
C CYS A 172 -15.46 -1.71 10.90
N PRO A 173 -15.83 -2.49 9.86
CA PRO A 173 -16.24 -1.89 8.60
C PRO A 173 -17.59 -1.21 8.75
N GLU A 174 -17.72 0.00 8.19
CA GLU A 174 -19.03 0.65 8.03
C GLU A 174 -19.94 -0.16 7.08
N ASN A 175 -19.32 -0.87 6.12
CA ASN A 175 -20.00 -1.79 5.20
C ASN A 175 -19.20 -3.11 5.11
N PRO A 176 -19.78 -4.27 5.50
CA PRO A 176 -19.07 -5.55 5.50
C PRO A 176 -18.73 -6.00 4.07
N ASP A 177 -17.52 -5.69 3.62
CA ASP A 177 -17.01 -6.22 2.36
C ASP A 177 -16.70 -7.72 2.51
N ILE A 178 -17.49 -8.55 1.82
CA ILE A 178 -17.33 -10.01 1.80
C ILE A 178 -16.04 -10.41 1.07
N MET A 179 -15.57 -9.61 0.12
CA MET A 179 -14.38 -9.92 -0.67
C MET A 179 -13.09 -9.84 0.16
N LEU A 180 -13.08 -9.06 1.23
CA LEU A 180 -11.98 -8.97 2.19
C LEU A 180 -12.19 -9.80 3.46
N ASP A 181 -13.21 -10.66 3.49
CA ASP A 181 -13.51 -11.44 4.68
C ASP A 181 -12.38 -12.42 5.06
N TRP A 182 -11.63 -12.91 4.08
CA TRP A 182 -10.43 -13.71 4.32
C TRP A 182 -9.37 -12.95 5.13
N LEU A 183 -9.15 -11.67 4.81
CA LEU A 183 -8.21 -10.80 5.52
C LEU A 183 -8.78 -10.38 6.88
N ARG A 184 -10.11 -10.23 6.97
CA ARG A 184 -10.83 -9.98 8.23
C ARG A 184 -10.72 -11.13 9.23
N ARG A 185 -10.63 -12.37 8.76
CA ARG A 185 -10.45 -13.55 9.63
C ARG A 185 -8.99 -13.86 9.94
N ALA A 186 -8.05 -13.32 9.16
CA ALA A 186 -6.62 -13.48 9.43
C ALA A 186 -6.22 -12.81 10.76
N ASN A 187 -5.23 -13.38 11.45
CA ASN A 187 -4.64 -12.71 12.61
C ASN A 187 -3.95 -11.39 12.19
N ASP A 188 -3.75 -10.48 13.15
CA ASP A 188 -3.27 -9.13 12.85
C ASP A 188 -1.89 -9.11 12.20
N GLU A 189 -1.02 -10.07 12.50
CA GLU A 189 0.32 -10.12 11.93
C GLU A 189 0.31 -10.54 10.47
N ASP A 190 -0.51 -11.55 10.13
CA ASP A 190 -0.65 -12.02 8.74
C ASP A 190 -1.37 -10.97 7.89
N ALA A 191 -2.37 -10.30 8.46
CA ALA A 191 -3.01 -9.17 7.79
C ALA A 191 -2.03 -8.00 7.58
N CYS A 192 -1.23 -7.65 8.59
CA CYS A 192 -0.16 -6.67 8.46
C CYS A 192 0.83 -7.03 7.37
N TRP A 193 1.21 -8.30 7.25
CA TRP A 193 2.15 -8.76 6.23
C TRP A 193 1.65 -8.47 4.82
N VAL A 194 0.39 -8.83 4.53
CA VAL A 194 -0.25 -8.55 3.23
C VAL A 194 -0.29 -7.06 2.95
N LEU A 195 -0.79 -6.29 3.91
CA LEU A 195 -0.95 -4.85 3.78
C LEU A 195 0.39 -4.14 3.58
N PHE A 196 1.43 -4.56 4.31
CA PHE A 196 2.79 -4.01 4.20
C PHE A 196 3.36 -4.19 2.79
N HIS A 197 3.21 -5.38 2.20
CA HIS A 197 3.76 -5.66 0.87
C HIS A 197 2.93 -5.03 -0.25
N ALA A 198 1.61 -4.90 -0.06
CA ALA A 198 0.76 -4.11 -0.94
C ALA A 198 1.16 -2.63 -0.93
N LEU A 199 1.37 -2.04 0.25
CA LEU A 199 1.87 -0.68 0.40
C LEU A 199 3.23 -0.46 -0.26
N MET A 200 4.15 -1.41 -0.09
CA MET A 200 5.47 -1.32 -0.70
C MET A 200 5.38 -1.29 -2.22
N TYR A 201 4.50 -2.09 -2.82
CA TYR A 201 4.25 -2.02 -4.26
C TYR A 201 3.72 -0.64 -4.67
N LEU A 202 2.67 -0.16 -3.99
CA LEU A 202 2.06 1.15 -4.26
C LEU A 202 3.07 2.29 -4.12
N GLN A 203 3.93 2.24 -3.10
CA GLN A 203 5.01 3.20 -2.91
C GLN A 203 5.98 3.21 -4.10
N LEU A 204 6.41 2.04 -4.58
CA LEU A 204 7.31 1.95 -5.72
C LEU A 204 6.68 2.54 -6.98
N GLU A 205 5.40 2.24 -7.22
CA GLU A 205 4.64 2.75 -8.37
C GLU A 205 4.52 4.28 -8.33
N VAL A 206 4.03 4.84 -7.22
CA VAL A 206 3.85 6.30 -7.06
C VAL A 206 5.20 7.02 -7.09
N MET A 207 6.24 6.48 -6.44
CA MET A 207 7.58 7.09 -6.51
C MET A 207 8.15 7.07 -7.93
N HIS A 208 7.91 6.00 -8.70
CA HIS A 208 8.30 5.95 -10.10
C HIS A 208 7.58 7.01 -10.92
N PHE A 209 6.27 7.11 -10.75
CA PHE A 209 5.44 8.13 -11.38
C PHE A 209 5.92 9.55 -11.02
N ASN A 210 6.16 9.83 -9.74
CA ASN A 210 6.70 11.12 -9.29
C ASN A 210 8.07 11.39 -9.91
N LYS A 211 8.93 10.37 -10.02
CA LYS A 211 10.27 10.50 -10.63
C LYS A 211 10.19 10.84 -12.11
N THR A 212 9.30 10.22 -12.87
CA THR A 212 9.14 10.49 -14.31
C THR A 212 8.56 11.88 -14.57
N HIS A 213 7.86 12.46 -13.59
CA HIS A 213 7.26 13.79 -13.67
C HIS A 213 8.07 14.89 -12.98
N ALA A 214 9.10 14.53 -12.22
CA ALA A 214 9.92 15.49 -11.49
C ALA A 214 10.62 16.50 -12.44
N PRO A 215 10.70 17.79 -12.07
CA PRO A 215 11.49 18.77 -12.80
C PRO A 215 12.95 18.30 -12.94
N PHE A 216 13.56 18.51 -14.11
CA PHE A 216 14.95 18.10 -14.39
C PHE A 216 15.92 18.58 -13.31
N ARG A 217 15.77 19.82 -12.84
CA ARG A 217 16.59 20.39 -11.75
C ARG A 217 16.57 19.52 -10.49
N ASN A 218 15.39 19.03 -10.11
CA ASN A 218 15.24 18.22 -8.89
C ASN A 218 15.87 16.83 -9.06
N LEU A 219 15.77 16.26 -10.27
CA LEU A 219 16.45 15.01 -10.61
C LEU A 219 17.97 15.17 -10.49
N VAL A 220 18.53 16.22 -11.09
CA VAL A 220 19.98 16.51 -11.02
C VAL A 220 20.43 16.70 -9.57
N SER A 221 19.75 17.54 -8.79
CA SER A 221 20.09 17.74 -7.37
C SER A 221 20.04 16.42 -6.58
N HIS A 222 19.06 15.57 -6.84
CA HIS A 222 18.97 14.26 -6.18
C HIS A 222 20.20 13.37 -6.48
N TYR A 223 20.62 13.28 -7.75
CA TYR A 223 21.80 12.49 -8.11
C TYR A 223 23.08 13.07 -7.53
N VAL A 224 23.25 14.41 -7.58
CA VAL A 224 24.41 15.10 -6.99
C VAL A 224 24.52 14.81 -5.50
N ASN A 225 23.42 14.92 -4.75
CA ASN A 225 23.40 14.67 -3.31
C ASN A 225 23.64 13.19 -2.94
N LYS A 226 23.38 12.26 -3.86
CA LYS A 226 23.61 10.82 -3.65
C LYS A 226 25.00 10.34 -4.05
N MET A 227 25.80 11.18 -4.69
CA MET A 227 27.16 10.80 -5.06
C MET A 227 28.05 10.79 -3.82
N PRO A 228 28.65 9.64 -3.45
CA PRO A 228 29.76 9.65 -2.51
C PRO A 228 30.89 10.49 -3.13
N GLY A 229 31.53 11.33 -2.32
CA GLY A 229 32.34 12.48 -2.76
C GLY A 229 33.30 12.24 -3.94
N THR A 230 33.40 13.26 -4.80
CA THR A 230 34.43 13.60 -5.82
C THR A 230 34.97 12.56 -6.82
N GLU A 231 34.82 11.24 -6.64
CA GLU A 231 35.51 10.26 -7.50
C GLU A 231 34.71 9.75 -8.71
N CYS A 232 33.42 10.10 -8.85
CA CYS A 232 32.57 9.57 -9.93
C CYS A 232 32.07 10.64 -10.93
N PHE A 233 32.95 11.53 -11.39
CA PHE A 233 32.62 12.52 -12.43
C PHE A 233 32.11 11.88 -13.75
N LEU A 234 32.63 10.70 -14.10
CA LEU A 234 32.17 9.94 -15.27
C LEU A 234 30.73 9.45 -15.12
N ASP A 235 30.35 8.92 -13.96
CA ASP A 235 28.96 8.54 -13.68
C ASP A 235 28.04 9.75 -13.66
N TYR A 236 28.53 10.90 -13.19
CA TYR A 236 27.78 12.15 -13.25
C TYR A 236 27.48 12.57 -14.70
N VAL A 237 28.50 12.59 -15.56
CA VAL A 237 28.35 12.96 -16.97
C VAL A 237 27.45 11.95 -17.72
N CYS A 238 27.61 10.65 -17.48
CA CYS A 238 26.76 9.61 -18.06
C CYS A 238 25.28 9.77 -17.63
N ASN A 239 25.02 9.99 -16.34
CA ASN A 239 23.66 10.22 -15.84
C ASN A 239 23.07 11.52 -16.38
N LEU A 240 23.86 12.59 -16.46
CA LEU A 240 23.41 13.88 -17.01
C LEU A 240 23.04 13.76 -18.50
N MET A 241 23.85 13.03 -19.28
CA MET A 241 23.57 12.73 -20.69
C MET A 241 22.31 11.87 -20.86
N ALA A 242 22.12 10.85 -20.02
CA ALA A 242 20.92 10.02 -20.02
C ALA A 242 19.66 10.84 -19.70
N LEU A 243 19.74 11.73 -18.70
CA LEU A 243 18.63 12.61 -18.32
C LEU A 243 18.29 13.61 -19.44
N ARG A 244 19.29 14.22 -20.10
CA ARG A 244 19.05 15.10 -21.25
C ARG A 244 18.42 14.38 -22.44
N ARG A 245 18.81 13.12 -22.69
CA ARG A 245 18.16 12.29 -23.74
C ARG A 245 16.70 12.02 -23.40
N LEU A 246 16.39 11.71 -22.14
CA LEU A 246 15.00 11.51 -21.69
C LEU A 246 14.16 12.79 -21.81
N GLU A 247 14.71 13.95 -21.47
CA GLU A 247 14.02 15.24 -21.64
C GLU A 247 13.72 15.52 -23.11
N LYS A 248 14.69 15.30 -24.01
CA LYS A 248 14.50 15.44 -25.46
C LYS A 248 13.43 14.49 -26.00
N LEU A 249 13.38 13.24 -25.52
CA LEU A 249 12.35 12.27 -25.90
C LEU A 249 10.97 12.69 -25.37
N ARG A 250 10.88 13.24 -24.16
CA ARG A 250 9.64 13.73 -23.55
C ARG A 250 9.08 14.95 -24.29
N SER A 251 9.95 15.85 -24.73
CA SER A 251 9.55 16.99 -25.58
C SER A 251 9.07 16.55 -26.97
N GLN A 252 9.41 15.34 -27.41
CA GLN A 252 9.00 14.76 -28.69
C GLN A 252 7.74 13.89 -28.57
N SER A 253 7.46 13.31 -27.40
CA SER A 253 6.30 12.44 -27.15
C SER A 253 5.02 13.18 -26.73
N GLY A 254 5.04 14.52 -26.72
CA GLY A 254 3.91 15.36 -26.35
C GLY A 254 2.75 15.31 -27.35
N SER A 255 2.07 14.16 -27.50
CA SER A 255 0.73 14.12 -28.10
C SER A 255 -0.20 12.95 -27.69
N SER A 256 0.13 12.00 -26.80
CA SER A 256 -0.85 10.94 -26.47
C SER A 256 -0.82 10.25 -25.08
N GLU A 257 -0.25 10.83 -24.02
CA GLU A 257 -0.06 10.12 -22.73
C GLU A 257 -0.85 10.68 -21.54
N GLN A 258 -2.04 11.26 -21.76
CA GLN A 258 -2.93 11.72 -20.68
C GLN A 258 -3.76 10.59 -20.01
N SER A 259 -3.61 9.33 -20.42
CA SER A 259 -4.51 8.24 -20.01
C SER A 259 -4.22 7.62 -18.63
N THR A 260 -3.02 7.75 -18.06
CA THR A 260 -2.64 6.94 -16.88
C THR A 260 -2.87 7.66 -15.55
N ILE A 261 -2.80 8.99 -15.53
CA ILE A 261 -2.98 9.81 -14.31
C ILE A 261 -4.44 9.87 -13.89
N SER A 262 -5.35 9.90 -14.87
CA SER A 262 -6.78 9.73 -14.58
C SER A 262 -7.04 8.38 -13.92
N TYR A 263 -6.37 7.29 -14.26
CA TYR A 263 -6.73 5.99 -13.69
C TYR A 263 -6.40 5.84 -12.19
N ILE A 264 -5.32 6.44 -11.69
CA ILE A 264 -4.96 6.35 -10.26
C ILE A 264 -5.74 7.38 -9.42
N ALA A 265 -6.04 8.57 -9.98
CA ALA A 265 -6.83 9.59 -9.29
C ALA A 265 -8.36 9.34 -9.36
N THR A 266 -8.88 8.85 -10.48
CA THR A 266 -10.33 8.56 -10.68
C THR A 266 -10.74 7.15 -10.19
N SER A 267 -9.80 6.32 -9.73
CA SER A 267 -10.11 5.07 -9.02
C SER A 267 -9.99 5.22 -7.49
N ILE A 268 -9.72 6.44 -7.00
CA ILE A 268 -9.64 6.83 -5.58
C ILE A 268 -10.59 8.00 -5.26
N GLU A 269 -11.33 8.52 -6.25
CA GLU A 269 -12.53 9.37 -6.08
C GLU A 269 -13.80 8.57 -6.37
#